data_AF-A0A1W6KCR4-F1
#
_entry.id   AF-A0A1W6KCR4-F1
#
_cell.length_a   1.000
_cell.length_b   1.000
_cell.length_c   1.000
_cell.angle_alpha   90.00
_cell.angle_beta   90.00
_cell.angle_gamma   90.00
#
_symmetry.space_group_name_H-M   'P 1'
#
loop_
_entity.id
_entity.type
_entity.pdbx_description
1 polymer ?
#
loop_
_entity_poly.entity_id
_entity_poly.type
_entity_poly.pdbx_seq_one_letter_code
_entity_poly.pdbx_strand_id
1 'polypeptide(L)'
;MTISIPGIRNKHGATTADVVAEQIALCKANLFTIEKVAFFRRPREKRDEINRRLRGCHDFMGMAGSRKFGCLYREVGLNPEIPVVCEHAIPVSAMVSLYEAGIPFEELVFFPVARIARTSDQKFGRLGLTKSGHDLERPFLRYHTAGIEVETHFGEKISCKDWSIEDHWNLVDETPELSNIRQEVMDKLSVDQCTV
;
A
#
# COMPACT_ATOMS: atom_id res chain seq x y z
N MET A 1 -10.21 -15.95 6.62
CA MET A 1 -8.78 -16.27 6.80
C MET A 1 -8.18 -15.09 7.54
N THR A 2 -7.67 -15.27 8.75
CA THR A 2 -7.03 -14.20 9.51
C THR A 2 -5.89 -13.59 8.70
N ILE A 3 -5.77 -12.26 8.71
CA ILE A 3 -4.56 -11.62 8.21
C ILE A 3 -3.38 -12.14 9.03
N SER A 4 -2.29 -12.45 8.36
CA SER A 4 -1.04 -12.74 9.04
C SER A 4 0.00 -11.91 8.31
N ILE A 5 0.38 -10.74 8.83
CA ILE A 5 1.45 -9.97 8.18
C ILE A 5 2.76 -10.76 8.35
N PRO A 6 3.59 -10.90 7.29
CA PRO A 6 4.78 -11.72 7.40
C PRO A 6 5.73 -11.12 8.43
N GLY A 7 6.08 -11.90 9.45
CA GLY A 7 7.21 -11.59 10.32
C GLY A 7 8.53 -11.73 9.56
N ILE A 8 9.50 -10.90 9.92
CA ILE A 8 10.84 -10.97 9.33
C ILE A 8 11.64 -12.06 10.04
N ARG A 9 11.69 -13.24 9.43
CA ARG A 9 12.59 -14.32 9.85
C ARG A 9 14.00 -13.96 9.40
N ASN A 10 14.94 -13.78 10.33
CA ASN A 10 16.41 -13.72 10.12
C ASN A 10 17.10 -12.34 10.08
N LYS A 11 16.45 -11.21 10.39
CA LYS A 11 17.16 -9.90 10.52
C LYS A 11 17.48 -9.56 11.98
N HIS A 12 18.29 -10.37 12.67
CA HIS A 12 18.79 -10.03 14.02
C HIS A 12 17.74 -9.57 15.07
N GLY A 13 16.48 -10.01 14.95
CA GLY A 13 15.38 -9.61 15.84
C GLY A 13 14.50 -8.46 15.34
N ALA A 14 14.74 -7.90 14.15
CA ALA A 14 13.94 -6.82 13.59
C ALA A 14 12.48 -7.25 13.32
N THR A 15 11.55 -6.39 13.71
CA THR A 15 10.11 -6.54 13.42
C THR A 15 9.78 -6.02 12.02
N THR A 16 8.57 -6.30 11.55
CA THR A 16 8.07 -5.71 10.30
C THR A 16 7.97 -4.19 10.42
N ALA A 17 7.59 -3.66 11.58
CA ALA A 17 7.56 -2.23 11.85
C ALA A 17 8.96 -1.59 11.77
N ASP A 18 10.00 -2.25 12.30
CA ASP A 18 11.38 -1.75 12.20
C ASP A 18 11.78 -1.53 10.74
N VAL A 19 11.55 -2.54 9.89
CA VAL A 19 11.95 -2.45 8.48
C VAL A 19 11.10 -1.45 7.70
N VAL A 20 9.82 -1.32 8.02
CA VAL A 20 8.96 -0.29 7.41
C VAL A 20 9.46 1.11 7.81
N ALA A 21 9.75 1.35 9.10
CA ALA A 21 10.32 2.61 9.57
C ALA A 21 11.66 2.93 8.89
N GLU A 22 12.56 1.94 8.76
CA GLU A 22 13.81 2.08 8.02
C GLU A 22 13.58 2.44 6.54
N GLN A 23 12.60 1.83 5.87
CA GLN A 23 12.27 2.19 4.48
C GLN A 23 11.80 3.64 4.36
N ILE A 24 11.00 4.11 5.33
CA ILE A 24 10.48 5.48 5.38
C ILE A 24 11.63 6.47 5.61
N ALA A 25 12.48 6.22 6.61
CA ALA A 25 13.65 7.04 6.91
C ALA A 25 14.62 7.11 5.72
N LEU A 26 14.90 5.96 5.10
CA LEU A 26 15.75 5.87 3.90
C LEU A 26 15.15 6.62 2.72
N CYS A 27 13.82 6.56 2.52
CA CYS A 27 13.14 7.35 1.49
C CYS A 27 13.38 8.85 1.72
N LYS A 28 13.14 9.34 2.94
CA LYS A 28 13.33 10.75 3.32
C LYS A 28 14.79 11.20 3.09
N ALA A 29 15.77 10.41 3.52
CA ALA A 29 17.19 10.70 3.32
C ALA A 29 17.60 10.71 1.83
N ASN A 30 17.11 9.76 1.04
CA ASN A 30 17.37 9.71 -0.40
C ASN A 30 16.72 10.87 -1.13
N LEU A 31 15.49 11.24 -0.79
CA LEU A 31 14.81 12.39 -1.38
C LEU A 31 15.58 13.69 -1.11
N PHE A 32 16.09 13.89 0.11
CA PHE A 32 16.96 15.01 0.42
C PHE A 32 18.25 15.02 -0.41
N THR A 33 18.85 13.84 -0.62
CA THR A 33 20.05 13.71 -1.46
C THR A 33 19.74 14.01 -2.92
N ILE A 34 18.65 13.45 -3.47
CA ILE A 34 18.19 13.68 -4.84
C ILE A 34 17.95 15.16 -5.10
N GLU A 35 17.31 15.88 -4.16
CA GLU A 35 17.13 17.33 -4.26
C GLU A 35 18.45 18.08 -4.47
N LYS A 36 19.50 17.66 -3.74
CA LYS A 36 20.83 18.29 -3.80
C LYS A 36 21.60 17.95 -5.07
N VAL A 37 21.53 16.72 -5.56
CA VAL A 37 22.50 16.21 -6.56
C VAL A 37 21.90 15.92 -7.94
N ALA A 38 20.59 15.67 -8.04
CA ALA A 38 19.96 15.28 -9.30
C ALA A 38 19.56 16.51 -10.12
N PHE A 39 20.51 17.16 -10.79
CA PHE A 39 20.25 18.41 -11.52
C PHE A 39 19.32 18.26 -12.73
N PHE A 40 19.42 17.16 -13.49
CA PHE A 40 18.73 17.01 -14.78
C PHE A 40 17.46 16.15 -14.73
N ARG A 41 17.34 15.26 -13.74
CA ARG A 41 16.26 14.26 -13.67
C ARG A 41 15.56 14.23 -12.33
N ARG A 42 15.71 15.28 -11.53
CA ARG A 42 15.17 15.39 -10.16
C ARG A 42 13.73 14.89 -10.02
N PRO A 43 12.74 15.38 -10.81
CA PRO A 43 11.36 14.99 -10.60
C PRO A 43 11.17 13.49 -10.82
N ARG A 44 11.82 12.94 -11.84
CA ARG A 44 11.76 11.50 -12.14
C ARG A 44 12.40 10.68 -11.03
N GLU A 45 13.59 11.06 -10.57
CA GLU A 45 14.31 10.31 -9.52
C GLU A 45 13.55 10.31 -8.19
N LYS A 46 12.93 11.42 -7.80
CA LYS A 46 12.06 11.48 -6.61
C LYS A 46 10.89 10.51 -6.74
N ARG A 47 10.18 10.57 -7.86
CA ARG A 47 9.02 9.70 -8.12
C ARG A 47 9.41 8.22 -8.12
N ASP A 48 10.55 7.88 -8.71
CA ASP A 48 11.08 6.51 -8.75
C ASP A 48 11.48 6.02 -7.35
N GLU A 49 12.08 6.88 -6.50
CA GLU A 49 12.39 6.54 -5.10
C GLU A 49 11.13 6.31 -4.26
N ILE A 50 10.16 7.21 -4.32
CA ILE A 50 8.89 7.06 -3.59
C ILE A 50 8.19 5.76 -4.00
N ASN A 51 8.09 5.52 -5.31
CA ASN A 51 7.44 4.31 -5.86
C ASN A 51 8.14 3.03 -5.39
N ARG A 52 9.49 3.00 -5.47
CA ARG A 52 10.30 1.88 -5.00
C ARG A 52 10.07 1.58 -3.52
N ARG A 53 10.05 2.61 -2.68
CA ARG A 53 9.90 2.46 -1.23
C ARG A 53 8.48 2.07 -0.82
N LEU A 54 7.45 2.64 -1.45
CA LEU A 54 6.06 2.21 -1.24
C LEU A 54 5.90 0.73 -1.56
N ARG A 55 6.41 0.27 -2.71
CA ARG A 55 6.35 -1.15 -3.08
C ARG A 55 7.14 -2.04 -2.12
N GLY A 56 8.29 -1.57 -1.65
CA GLY A 56 9.09 -2.27 -0.64
C GLY A 56 8.33 -2.48 0.66
N CYS A 57 7.70 -1.42 1.21
CA CYS A 57 6.89 -1.54 2.42
C CYS A 57 5.74 -2.54 2.25
N HIS A 58 4.99 -2.45 1.14
CA HIS A 58 3.92 -3.38 0.84
C HIS A 58 4.43 -4.84 0.72
N ASP A 59 5.61 -5.08 0.14
CA ASP A 59 6.19 -6.43 0.07
C ASP A 59 6.54 -6.98 1.46
N PHE A 60 7.16 -6.17 2.33
CA PHE A 60 7.45 -6.56 3.71
C PHE A 60 6.17 -6.86 4.50
N MET A 61 5.08 -6.13 4.22
CA MET A 61 3.77 -6.38 4.80
C MET A 61 3.01 -7.55 4.14
N GLY A 62 3.60 -8.25 3.17
CA GLY A 62 2.96 -9.39 2.50
C GLY A 62 1.84 -9.01 1.54
N MET A 63 1.82 -7.74 1.12
CA MET A 63 0.92 -7.15 0.13
C MET A 63 1.58 -7.08 -1.26
N ALA A 64 2.60 -7.91 -1.51
CA ALA A 64 3.21 -8.12 -2.81
C ALA A 64 3.83 -9.53 -2.91
N GLY A 65 4.59 -9.76 -3.98
CA GLY A 65 5.44 -10.94 -4.12
C GLY A 65 4.67 -12.26 -4.16
N SER A 66 5.23 -13.32 -3.57
CA SER A 66 4.64 -14.66 -3.53
C SER A 66 3.71 -14.91 -2.33
N ARG A 67 3.78 -14.05 -1.30
CA ARG A 67 3.05 -14.21 -0.03
C ARG A 67 1.59 -13.78 -0.16
N LYS A 68 1.34 -12.53 -0.60
CA LYS A 68 0.03 -11.97 -0.93
C LYS A 68 -1.07 -12.11 0.14
N PHE A 69 -0.72 -12.46 1.38
CA PHE A 69 -1.69 -12.75 2.44
C PHE A 69 -1.94 -11.55 3.38
N GLY A 70 -1.13 -10.49 3.25
CA GLY A 70 -1.25 -9.27 4.05
C GLY A 70 -2.26 -8.25 3.51
N CYS A 71 -2.90 -8.49 2.36
CA CYS A 71 -3.90 -7.57 1.81
C CYS A 71 -5.17 -7.56 2.67
N LEU A 72 -5.64 -6.38 3.04
CA LEU A 72 -6.91 -6.19 3.77
C LEU A 72 -8.13 -6.52 2.92
N TYR A 73 -7.98 -6.49 1.60
CA TYR A 73 -9.04 -6.65 0.63
C TYR A 73 -8.76 -7.83 -0.31
N ARG A 74 -9.82 -8.54 -0.69
CA ARG A 74 -9.76 -9.71 -1.55
C ARG A 74 -10.91 -9.68 -2.54
N GLU A 75 -10.65 -10.03 -3.79
CA GLU A 75 -11.74 -10.28 -4.74
C GLU A 75 -12.60 -11.45 -4.24
N VAL A 76 -13.92 -11.31 -4.36
CA VAL A 76 -14.88 -12.34 -3.95
C VAL A 76 -14.71 -13.56 -4.86
N GLY A 77 -14.73 -14.76 -4.26
CA GLY A 77 -14.68 -16.03 -5.02
C GLY A 77 -13.28 -16.53 -5.37
N LEU A 78 -12.22 -15.89 -4.86
CA LEU A 78 -10.85 -16.41 -5.02
C LEU A 78 -10.68 -17.78 -4.34
N ASN A 79 -10.04 -18.70 -5.06
CA ASN A 79 -9.64 -20.01 -4.55
C ASN A 79 -8.13 -20.27 -4.83
N PRO A 80 -7.53 -21.35 -4.31
CA PRO A 80 -6.10 -21.63 -4.49
C PRO A 80 -5.63 -21.87 -5.93
N GLU A 81 -6.54 -22.24 -6.83
CA GLU A 81 -6.23 -22.53 -8.25
C GLU A 81 -6.21 -21.26 -9.10
N ILE A 82 -6.87 -20.19 -8.65
CA ILE A 82 -6.94 -18.92 -9.37
C ILE A 82 -5.60 -18.16 -9.21
N PRO A 83 -4.89 -17.84 -10.31
CA PRO A 83 -3.71 -16.99 -10.24
C PRO A 83 -4.09 -15.59 -9.79
N VAL A 84 -3.46 -15.12 -8.72
CA VAL A 84 -3.74 -13.80 -8.12
C VAL A 84 -2.59 -12.81 -8.28
N VAL A 85 -2.87 -11.52 -8.08
CA VAL A 85 -1.90 -10.42 -7.94
C VAL A 85 -2.28 -9.56 -6.73
N CYS A 86 -1.35 -8.73 -6.26
CA CYS A 86 -1.65 -7.65 -5.33
C CYS A 86 -1.71 -6.35 -6.12
N GLU A 87 -2.84 -5.67 -6.05
CA GLU A 87 -3.16 -4.48 -6.82
C GLU A 87 -3.36 -3.31 -5.86
N HIS A 88 -2.69 -2.20 -6.12
CA HIS A 88 -2.83 -0.98 -5.32
C HIS A 88 -4.13 -0.28 -5.68
N ALA A 89 -5.15 -0.32 -4.81
CA ALA A 89 -6.48 0.23 -5.10
C ALA A 89 -6.42 1.72 -5.49
N ILE A 90 -5.47 2.47 -4.90
CA ILE A 90 -4.98 3.74 -5.45
C ILE A 90 -3.63 3.48 -6.14
N PRO A 91 -3.46 3.78 -7.44
CA PRO A 91 -2.21 3.52 -8.13
C PRO A 91 -1.03 4.23 -7.48
N VAL A 92 0.14 3.57 -7.48
CA VAL A 92 1.37 4.14 -6.91
C VAL A 92 1.72 5.50 -7.52
N SER A 93 1.45 5.72 -8.81
CA SER A 93 1.66 7.03 -9.44
C SER A 93 0.80 8.15 -8.86
N ALA A 94 -0.43 7.82 -8.42
CA ALA A 94 -1.33 8.77 -7.76
C ALA A 94 -0.90 9.00 -6.30
N MET A 95 -0.46 7.96 -5.58
CA MET A 95 0.13 8.10 -4.24
C MET A 95 1.38 8.98 -4.26
N VAL A 96 2.23 8.87 -5.28
CA VAL A 96 3.38 9.76 -5.46
C VAL A 96 2.94 11.22 -5.62
N SER A 97 1.84 11.47 -6.33
CA SER A 97 1.29 12.83 -6.46
C SER A 97 0.63 13.33 -5.16
N LEU A 98 0.06 12.45 -4.34
CA LEU A 98 -0.39 12.80 -2.99
C LEU A 98 0.78 13.22 -2.09
N TYR A 99 1.91 12.51 -2.18
CA TYR A 99 3.13 12.91 -1.47
C TYR A 99 3.61 14.30 -1.91
N GLU A 100 3.65 14.55 -3.21
CA GLU A 100 4.00 15.86 -3.77
C GLU A 100 3.03 16.98 -3.31
N ALA A 101 1.78 16.63 -3.02
CA ALA A 101 0.76 17.53 -2.46
C ALA A 101 0.84 17.70 -0.93
N GLY A 102 1.74 16.98 -0.25
CA GLY A 102 2.02 17.14 1.18
C GLY A 102 1.54 16.00 2.08
N ILE A 103 0.94 14.94 1.54
CA ILE A 103 0.60 13.76 2.35
C ILE A 103 1.89 13.06 2.81
N PRO A 104 2.07 12.78 4.11
CA PRO A 104 3.26 12.13 4.63
C PRO A 104 3.48 10.75 4.00
N PHE A 105 4.74 10.39 3.75
CA PHE A 105 5.07 9.09 3.15
C PHE A 105 4.67 7.92 4.06
N GLU A 106 4.86 8.08 5.37
CA GLU A 106 4.43 7.15 6.41
C GLU A 106 2.93 6.85 6.38
N GLU A 107 2.09 7.79 5.95
CA GLU A 107 0.65 7.57 5.78
C GLU A 107 0.37 6.75 4.50
N LEU A 108 1.01 7.12 3.39
CA LEU A 108 0.84 6.44 2.10
C LEU A 108 1.25 4.96 2.11
N VAL A 109 2.11 4.55 3.04
CA VAL A 109 2.51 3.14 3.21
C VAL A 109 1.32 2.24 3.57
N PHE A 110 0.30 2.78 4.23
CA PHE A 110 -0.83 2.00 4.71
C PHE A 110 -2.05 2.04 3.77
N PHE A 111 -1.92 2.70 2.62
CA PHE A 111 -3.00 2.81 1.64
C PHE A 111 -3.44 1.44 1.08
N PRO A 112 -4.69 1.34 0.57
CA PRO A 112 -5.33 0.06 0.31
C PRO A 112 -4.65 -0.72 -0.82
N VAL A 113 -4.31 -1.98 -0.53
CA VAL A 113 -3.87 -2.99 -1.50
C VAL A 113 -4.82 -4.18 -1.46
N ALA A 114 -5.32 -4.58 -2.62
CA ALA A 114 -6.24 -5.68 -2.78
C ALA A 114 -5.59 -6.89 -3.44
N ARG A 115 -5.96 -8.09 -3.01
CA ARG A 115 -5.61 -9.34 -3.67
C ARG A 115 -6.70 -9.68 -4.68
N ILE A 116 -6.38 -9.64 -5.97
CA ILE A 116 -7.35 -9.89 -7.05
C ILE A 116 -6.86 -10.99 -7.99
N ALA A 117 -7.78 -11.55 -8.78
CA ALA A 117 -7.45 -12.46 -9.86
C ALA A 117 -6.63 -11.73 -10.94
N ARG A 118 -5.66 -12.43 -11.55
CA ARG A 118 -4.87 -11.89 -12.66
C ARG A 118 -5.75 -11.51 -13.86
N THR A 119 -6.86 -12.20 -14.07
CA THR A 119 -7.84 -11.87 -15.11
C THR A 119 -8.54 -10.53 -14.84
N SER A 120 -8.81 -10.23 -13.57
CA SER A 120 -9.43 -8.97 -13.13
C SER A 120 -8.45 -7.80 -13.25
N ASP A 121 -7.17 -8.02 -12.93
CA ASP A 121 -6.09 -7.06 -13.22
C ASP A 121 -5.98 -6.74 -14.73
N GLN A 122 -5.99 -7.76 -15.59
CA GLN A 122 -6.01 -7.58 -17.04
C GLN A 122 -7.26 -6.83 -17.53
N LYS A 123 -8.40 -6.99 -16.85
CA LYS A 123 -9.65 -6.29 -17.17
C LYS A 123 -9.50 -4.78 -16.98
N PHE A 124 -8.79 -4.32 -15.93
CA PHE A 124 -8.49 -2.89 -15.77
C PHE A 124 -7.76 -2.33 -16.99
N GLY A 125 -6.75 -3.05 -17.51
CA GLY A 125 -6.02 -2.66 -18.71
C GLY A 125 -6.93 -2.54 -19.94
N ARG A 126 -7.81 -3.52 -20.16
CA ARG A 126 -8.75 -3.53 -21.30
C ARG A 126 -9.78 -2.40 -21.24
N LEU A 127 -10.18 -2.00 -20.03
CA LEU A 127 -11.13 -0.91 -19.80
C LEU A 127 -10.47 0.48 -19.70
N GLY A 128 -9.13 0.58 -19.80
CA GLY A 128 -8.41 1.84 -19.63
C GLY A 128 -8.35 2.36 -18.18
N LEU A 129 -8.76 1.54 -17.21
CA LEU A 129 -8.87 1.88 -15.79
C LEU A 129 -7.54 1.77 -15.02
N THR A 130 -6.44 1.46 -15.69
CA THR A 130 -5.09 1.47 -15.10
C THR A 130 -4.52 2.88 -14.97
N LYS A 131 -5.00 3.82 -15.78
CA LYS A 131 -4.53 5.23 -15.81
C LYS A 131 -5.64 6.24 -15.51
N SER A 132 -6.89 5.79 -15.42
CA SER A 132 -8.08 6.63 -15.27
C SER A 132 -9.08 5.96 -14.32
N GLY A 133 -10.03 6.73 -13.79
CA GLY A 133 -11.07 6.21 -12.90
C GLY A 133 -10.61 5.94 -11.46
N HIS A 134 -9.41 6.39 -11.09
CA HIS A 134 -8.96 6.37 -9.70
C HIS A 134 -9.58 7.56 -8.97
N ASP A 135 -10.21 7.28 -7.85
CA ASP A 135 -10.74 8.27 -6.93
C ASP A 135 -9.97 8.10 -5.61
N LEU A 136 -9.40 9.20 -5.11
CA LEU A 136 -8.55 9.19 -3.93
C LEU A 136 -9.38 9.08 -2.65
N GLU A 137 -10.63 9.55 -2.70
CA GLU A 137 -11.58 9.42 -1.60
C GLU A 137 -12.30 8.07 -1.66
N ARG A 138 -12.43 7.46 -2.85
CA ARG A 138 -13.09 6.17 -3.08
C ARG A 138 -12.20 5.18 -3.82
N PRO A 139 -11.24 4.53 -3.13
CA PRO A 139 -10.21 3.68 -3.73
C PRO A 139 -10.75 2.57 -4.66
N PHE A 140 -11.94 2.05 -4.37
CA PHE A 140 -12.53 0.93 -5.07
C PHE A 140 -13.52 1.33 -6.19
N LEU A 141 -13.71 2.63 -6.48
CA LEU A 141 -14.67 3.07 -7.49
C LEU A 141 -14.42 2.43 -8.87
N ARG A 142 -13.15 2.27 -9.27
CA ARG A 142 -12.81 1.56 -10.51
C ARG A 142 -13.11 0.06 -10.49
N TYR A 143 -13.11 -0.57 -9.31
CA TYR A 143 -13.51 -1.97 -9.17
C TYR A 143 -15.00 -2.12 -9.46
N HIS A 144 -15.82 -1.17 -8.96
CA HIS A 144 -17.23 -1.10 -9.31
C HIS A 144 -17.43 -0.94 -10.83
N THR A 145 -16.71 0.00 -11.47
CA THR A 145 -16.76 0.18 -12.93
C THR A 145 -16.33 -1.08 -13.70
N ALA A 146 -15.35 -1.81 -13.17
CA ALA A 146 -14.90 -3.07 -13.74
C ALA A 146 -15.79 -4.27 -13.38
N GLY A 147 -16.84 -4.10 -12.57
CA GLY A 147 -17.69 -5.19 -12.09
C GLY A 147 -16.92 -6.23 -11.28
N ILE A 148 -15.94 -5.80 -10.47
CA ILE A 148 -15.17 -6.63 -9.56
C ILE A 148 -15.73 -6.43 -8.15
N GLU A 149 -16.17 -7.51 -7.52
CA GLU A 149 -16.60 -7.51 -6.12
C GLU A 149 -15.41 -7.75 -5.19
N VAL A 150 -15.39 -7.05 -4.06
CA VAL A 150 -14.33 -7.11 -3.06
C VAL A 150 -14.94 -7.37 -1.69
N GLU A 151 -14.23 -8.16 -0.88
CA GLU A 151 -14.50 -8.38 0.54
C GLU A 151 -13.28 -7.98 1.37
N THR A 152 -13.52 -7.60 2.63
CA THR A 152 -12.47 -7.43 3.63
C THR A 152 -11.89 -8.78 4.00
N HIS A 153 -10.75 -8.78 4.69
CA HIS A 153 -10.13 -10.00 5.21
C HIS A 153 -10.98 -10.72 6.28
N PHE A 154 -11.96 -10.02 6.88
CA PHE A 154 -12.98 -10.60 7.75
C PHE A 154 -14.06 -11.35 6.97
N GLY A 155 -14.09 -11.24 5.64
CA GLY A 155 -15.08 -11.86 4.76
C GLY A 155 -16.33 -10.99 4.52
N GLU A 156 -16.26 -9.71 4.89
CA GLU A 156 -17.36 -8.77 4.72
C GLU A 156 -17.28 -8.12 3.34
N LYS A 157 -18.32 -8.27 2.52
CA LYS A 157 -18.38 -7.62 1.22
C LYS A 157 -18.48 -6.09 1.40
N ILE A 158 -17.68 -5.35 0.64
CA ILE A 158 -17.70 -3.88 0.63
C ILE A 158 -18.51 -3.34 -0.56
N SER A 159 -19.11 -2.16 -0.43
CA SER A 159 -19.63 -1.43 -1.58
C SER A 159 -18.46 -0.77 -2.32
N CYS A 160 -17.94 -1.38 -3.38
CA CYS A 160 -16.85 -0.79 -4.18
C CYS A 160 -17.17 0.65 -4.70
N LYS A 161 -18.45 1.01 -4.81
CA LYS A 161 -18.89 2.34 -5.27
C LYS A 161 -18.79 3.42 -4.19
N ASP A 162 -19.02 3.03 -2.94
CA ASP A 162 -19.22 3.96 -1.83
C ASP A 162 -18.15 3.84 -0.74
N TRP A 163 -17.35 2.77 -0.75
CA TRP A 163 -16.27 2.54 0.20
C TRP A 163 -15.22 3.65 0.11
N SER A 164 -15.11 4.41 1.19
CA SER A 164 -14.27 5.58 1.29
C SER A 164 -12.86 5.25 1.81
N ILE A 165 -11.98 6.25 1.75
CA ILE A 165 -10.67 6.17 2.42
C ILE A 165 -10.82 6.18 3.95
N GLU A 166 -11.88 6.77 4.50
CA GLU A 166 -12.18 6.73 5.94
C GLU A 166 -12.56 5.31 6.37
N ASP A 167 -13.41 4.62 5.60
CA ASP A 167 -13.74 3.21 5.84
C ASP A 167 -12.49 2.32 5.79
N HIS A 168 -11.54 2.66 4.92
CA HIS A 168 -10.25 1.99 4.89
C HIS A 168 -9.43 2.20 6.17
N TRP A 169 -9.35 3.42 6.69
CA TRP A 169 -8.65 3.68 7.94
C TRP A 169 -9.32 2.99 9.13
N ASN A 170 -10.64 2.99 9.20
CA ASN A 170 -11.37 2.23 10.22
C ASN A 170 -11.01 0.74 10.15
N LEU A 171 -10.95 0.15 8.95
CA LEU A 171 -10.52 -1.24 8.78
C LEU A 171 -9.06 -1.47 9.20
N VAL A 172 -8.16 -0.51 8.95
CA VAL A 172 -6.76 -0.59 9.42
C VAL A 172 -6.72 -0.64 10.94
N ASP A 173 -7.45 0.24 11.62
CA ASP A 173 -7.48 0.33 13.08
C ASP A 173 -8.12 -0.91 13.72
N GLU A 174 -9.17 -1.45 13.10
CA GLU A 174 -9.82 -2.70 13.50
C GLU A 174 -8.98 -3.96 13.26
N THR A 175 -7.90 -3.87 12.48
CA THR A 175 -6.99 -4.99 12.18
C THR A 175 -5.75 -4.93 13.09
N PRO A 176 -5.69 -5.69 14.20
CA PRO A 176 -4.62 -5.55 15.20
C PRO A 176 -3.21 -5.73 14.63
N GLU A 177 -3.02 -6.65 13.68
CA GLU A 177 -1.72 -6.89 13.05
C GLU A 177 -1.20 -5.65 12.31
N LEU A 178 -2.09 -4.88 11.67
CA LEU A 178 -1.70 -3.71 10.89
C LEU A 178 -1.70 -2.45 11.74
N SER A 179 -2.68 -2.26 12.63
CA SER A 179 -2.74 -1.10 13.53
C SER A 179 -1.55 -1.07 14.49
N ASN A 180 -1.13 -2.21 15.04
CA ASN A 180 0.07 -2.30 15.87
C ASN A 180 1.33 -1.92 15.09
N ILE A 181 1.49 -2.42 13.85
CA ILE A 181 2.62 -2.05 12.99
C ILE A 181 2.60 -0.55 12.69
N ARG A 182 1.43 0.02 12.37
CA ARG A 182 1.27 1.45 12.12
C ARG A 182 1.68 2.27 13.33
N GLN A 183 1.19 1.92 14.52
CA GLN A 183 1.55 2.61 15.76
C GLN A 183 3.05 2.53 16.03
N GLU A 184 3.65 1.33 15.98
CA GLU A 184 5.08 1.14 16.21
C GLU A 184 5.95 1.92 15.21
N VAL A 185 5.55 1.99 13.93
CA VAL A 185 6.23 2.80 12.92
C VAL A 185 6.18 4.28 13.28
N MET A 186 5.01 4.79 13.65
CA MET A 186 4.84 6.21 13.99
C MET A 186 5.64 6.57 15.25
N ASP A 187 5.64 5.70 16.27
CA ASP A 187 6.42 5.89 17.48
C ASP A 187 7.92 5.99 17.17
N LYS A 188 8.46 5.08 16.35
CA LYS A 188 9.88 5.09 15.94
C LYS A 188 10.25 6.37 15.19
N LEU A 189 9.41 6.79 14.24
CA LEU A 189 9.65 8.01 13.45
C LEU A 189 9.54 9.30 14.29
N SER A 190 8.83 9.27 15.42
CA SER A 190 8.75 10.39 16.36
C SER A 190 9.99 10.51 17.26
N VAL A 191 10.57 9.39 17.68
CA VAL A 191 11.78 9.36 18.53
C VAL A 191 13.00 9.88 17.76
N ASP A 192 13.11 9.57 16.46
CA ASP A 192 14.18 10.05 15.59
C ASP A 192 14.13 11.56 15.32
N GLN A 193 13.01 12.23 15.59
CA GLN A 193 12.88 13.69 15.47
C GLN A 193 13.33 14.45 16.73
N CYS A 194 13.45 13.77 17.87
CA CYS A 194 13.86 14.37 19.15
C CYS A 194 15.38 14.27 19.42
N THR A 195 16.14 13.62 18.54
CA THR A 195 17.57 13.35 18.72
C THR A 195 18.49 14.16 17.78
N VAL A 196 17.97 15.23 17.16
CA VAL A 196 18.73 16.16 16.30
C VAL A 196 18.92 17.51 16.97
#